data_AF-A0ABC8L8E0-F1
#
_entry.id   AF-A0ABC8L8E0-F1
#
_cell.length_a   1.000
_cell.length_b   1.000
_cell.length_c   1.000
_cell.angle_alpha   90.00
_cell.angle_beta   90.00
_cell.angle_gamma   90.00
#
_symmetry.space_group_name_H-M   'P 1'
#
loop_
_entity.id
_entity.type
_entity.pdbx_description
1 polymer ?
#
loop_
_entity_poly.entity_id
_entity_poly.type
_entity_poly.pdbx_seq_one_letter_code
_entity_poly.pdbx_strand_id
1 'polypeptide(L)'
;MRIGNLGGSEGTRESKVVDCLLHSFWRVRENEYCYKGRPRLKTAYQLLLVSIPFIVLHGEDDKVTDKSVSKMLYEVASSSNKTVKLYPNMWHALLYGETLENAEILFSDVIKWLVDRTSESNRRLESELKHKHDELLKHA
;
A
#
# COMPACT_ATOMS: atom_id res chain seq x y z
N MET A 1 0.84 -45.55 44.01
CA MET A 1 2.13 -46.24 43.71
C MET A 1 2.37 -46.06 42.21
N ARG A 2 3.24 -45.10 41.81
CA ARG A 2 4.56 -45.32 41.17
C ARG A 2 4.42 -45.74 39.68
N ILE A 3 5.04 -45.17 38.64
CA ILE A 3 6.04 -44.10 38.37
C ILE A 3 5.81 -43.74 36.87
N GLY A 4 5.60 -42.48 36.46
CA GLY A 4 6.61 -41.57 35.90
C GLY A 4 7.09 -41.96 34.49
N ASN A 5 6.93 -41.05 33.52
CA ASN A 5 7.95 -40.84 32.50
C ASN A 5 8.07 -39.36 32.16
N LEU A 6 9.26 -38.83 32.41
CA LEU A 6 9.72 -37.50 32.03
C LEU A 6 10.14 -37.56 30.57
N GLY A 7 9.55 -36.71 29.73
CA GLY A 7 9.93 -36.55 28.33
C GLY A 7 9.84 -35.08 27.95
N GLY A 8 10.73 -34.26 28.52
CA GLY A 8 10.95 -32.91 28.03
C GLY A 8 11.63 -32.99 26.67
N SER A 9 10.89 -32.71 25.59
CA SER A 9 11.49 -32.37 24.31
C SER A 9 11.76 -30.87 24.30
N GLU A 10 13.04 -30.53 24.29
CA GLU A 10 13.54 -29.18 24.10
C GLU A 10 12.94 -28.55 22.84
N GLY A 11 11.93 -27.69 23.01
CA GLY A 11 11.47 -26.82 21.96
C GLY A 11 12.63 -25.91 21.54
N THR A 12 13.09 -26.07 20.31
CA THR A 12 14.10 -25.22 19.68
C THR A 12 13.73 -23.75 19.91
N ARG A 13 14.73 -22.87 20.10
CA ARG A 13 14.48 -21.43 20.35
C ARG A 13 13.57 -20.80 19.30
N GLU A 14 13.58 -21.33 18.07
CA GLU A 14 12.64 -20.96 16.99
C GLU A 14 11.18 -21.24 17.34
N SER A 15 10.86 -22.40 17.91
CA SER A 15 9.49 -22.76 18.33
C SER A 15 8.94 -21.80 19.40
N LYS A 16 9.77 -21.35 20.35
CA LYS A 16 9.34 -20.40 21.37
C LYS A 16 9.09 -19.00 20.82
N VAL A 17 9.83 -18.57 19.79
CA VAL A 17 9.63 -17.26 19.14
C VAL A 17 8.35 -17.27 18.29
N VAL A 18 8.11 -18.36 17.56
CA VAL A 18 6.87 -18.55 16.78
C VAL A 18 5.65 -18.59 17.69
N ASP A 19 5.73 -19.30 18.83
CA ASP A 19 4.67 -19.31 19.85
C ASP A 19 4.42 -17.94 20.46
N CYS A 20 5.46 -17.13 20.70
CA CYS A 20 5.31 -15.81 21.30
C CYS A 20 4.65 -14.80 20.33
N LEU A 21 4.99 -14.90 19.04
CA LEU A 21 4.38 -14.11 17.97
C LEU A 21 2.92 -14.54 17.71
N LEU A 22 2.65 -15.84 17.68
CA LEU A 22 1.29 -16.38 17.61
C LEU A 22 0.48 -15.96 18.84
N HIS A 23 1.01 -16.07 20.04
CA HIS A 23 0.34 -15.66 21.28
C HIS A 23 0.01 -14.17 21.28
N SER A 24 0.92 -13.32 20.79
CA SER A 24 0.66 -11.89 20.66
C SER A 24 -0.40 -11.59 19.59
N PHE A 25 -0.40 -12.33 18.50
CA PHE A 25 -1.41 -12.26 17.44
C PHE A 25 -2.79 -12.70 17.94
N TRP A 26 -2.87 -13.82 18.67
CA TRP A 26 -4.10 -14.30 19.31
C TRP A 26 -4.62 -13.29 20.32
N ARG A 27 -3.75 -12.71 21.16
CA ARG A 27 -4.12 -11.69 22.15
C ARG A 27 -4.70 -10.42 21.50
N VAL A 28 -4.18 -10.00 20.36
CA VAL A 28 -4.74 -8.88 19.57
C VAL A 28 -6.09 -9.26 18.95
N ARG A 29 -6.23 -10.50 18.46
CA ARG A 29 -7.50 -10.99 17.88
C ARG A 29 -8.56 -11.34 18.91
N GLU A 30 -8.20 -11.55 20.17
CA GLU A 30 -9.13 -11.77 21.28
C GLU A 30 -9.55 -10.47 21.97
N ASN A 31 -8.75 -9.40 21.87
CA ASN A 31 -9.09 -8.09 22.41
C ASN A 31 -10.51 -7.66 21.97
N GLU A 32 -11.35 -7.35 22.95
CA GLU A 32 -12.75 -6.93 22.76
C GLU A 32 -12.86 -5.63 21.97
N TYR A 33 -11.87 -4.73 22.14
CA TYR A 33 -11.74 -3.48 21.39
C TYR A 33 -11.13 -3.68 19.99
N CYS A 34 -10.65 -4.88 19.66
CA CYS A 34 -10.12 -5.16 18.33
C CYS A 34 -11.27 -5.29 17.33
N TYR A 35 -11.11 -4.59 16.21
CA TYR A 35 -12.13 -4.54 15.17
C TYR A 35 -12.29 -5.90 14.47
N LYS A 36 -13.40 -6.59 14.71
CA LYS A 36 -13.67 -7.95 14.17
C LYS A 36 -14.43 -7.96 12.83
N GLY A 37 -14.79 -6.80 12.30
CA GLY A 37 -15.51 -6.66 11.02
C GLY A 37 -14.59 -6.51 9.81
N ARG A 38 -15.15 -6.48 8.60
CA ARG A 38 -14.45 -5.92 7.43
C ARG A 38 -14.14 -4.45 7.73
N PRO A 39 -12.92 -3.93 7.51
CA PRO A 39 -12.53 -2.55 7.84
C PRO A 39 -13.66 -1.58 7.49
N ARG A 40 -13.92 -0.56 8.34
CA ARG A 40 -15.07 0.36 8.17
C ARG A 40 -14.96 1.13 6.85
N LEU A 41 -15.37 0.47 5.77
CA LEU A 41 -15.87 1.01 4.52
C LEU A 41 -17.29 1.53 4.75
N LYS A 42 -17.50 2.30 5.84
CA LYS A 42 -18.78 3.00 6.07
C LYS A 42 -18.99 4.14 5.06
N THR A 43 -18.19 4.14 4.02
CA THR A 43 -18.53 4.79 2.78
C THR A 43 -17.88 3.99 1.64
N ALA A 44 -18.39 2.78 1.37
CA ALA A 44 -18.32 2.23 0.01
C ALA A 44 -18.80 3.28 -1.02
N TYR A 45 -19.74 4.14 -0.62
CA TYR A 45 -20.06 5.40 -1.29
C TYR A 45 -18.87 6.37 -1.45
N GLN A 46 -17.99 6.57 -0.46
CA GLN A 46 -16.78 7.39 -0.66
C GLN A 46 -15.76 6.73 -1.59
N LEU A 47 -15.70 5.38 -1.66
CA LEU A 47 -14.89 4.74 -2.70
C LEU A 47 -15.39 5.15 -4.11
N LEU A 48 -16.72 5.19 -4.32
CA LEU A 48 -17.33 5.69 -5.56
C LEU A 48 -17.03 7.18 -5.79
N LEU A 49 -16.94 7.99 -4.73
CA LEU A 49 -16.64 9.43 -4.82
C LEU A 49 -15.18 9.75 -5.17
N VAL A 50 -14.26 8.78 -5.19
CA VAL A 50 -12.88 9.04 -5.63
C VAL A 50 -12.87 9.22 -7.15
N SER A 51 -12.95 10.48 -7.58
CA SER A 51 -12.96 10.89 -9.00
C SER A 51 -11.62 11.48 -9.46
N ILE A 52 -10.69 11.76 -8.54
CA ILE A 52 -9.36 12.30 -8.84
C ILE A 52 -8.40 11.21 -9.32
N PRO A 53 -7.31 11.54 -10.05
CA PRO A 53 -6.29 10.57 -10.38
C PRO A 53 -5.60 9.99 -9.15
N PHE A 54 -5.38 8.67 -9.09
CA PHE A 54 -4.69 8.03 -7.96
C PHE A 54 -3.96 6.74 -8.34
N ILE A 55 -3.03 6.32 -7.48
CA ILE A 55 -2.36 5.02 -7.56
C ILE A 55 -2.47 4.29 -6.20
N VAL A 56 -2.72 2.99 -6.26
CA VAL A 56 -2.74 2.08 -5.11
C VAL A 56 -1.55 1.14 -5.21
N LEU A 57 -0.70 1.14 -4.20
CA LEU A 57 0.47 0.27 -4.08
C LEU A 57 0.25 -0.65 -2.88
N HIS A 58 0.42 -1.97 -3.06
CA HIS A 58 0.17 -2.94 -1.99
C HIS A 58 1.14 -4.11 -2.08
N GLY A 59 1.70 -4.53 -0.95
CA GLY A 59 2.49 -5.76 -0.86
C GLY A 59 1.63 -7.01 -1.01
N GLU A 60 2.01 -7.95 -1.86
CA GLU A 60 1.19 -9.12 -2.11
C GLU A 60 1.07 -10.06 -0.90
N ASP A 61 2.06 -9.98 0.01
CA ASP A 61 2.14 -10.74 1.25
C ASP A 61 1.76 -9.95 2.49
N ASP A 62 1.17 -8.76 2.33
CA ASP A 62 0.58 -8.01 3.43
C ASP A 62 -0.46 -8.86 4.18
N LYS A 63 -0.20 -9.10 5.47
CA LYS A 63 -1.10 -9.82 6.40
C LYS A 63 -1.85 -8.86 7.34
N VAL A 64 -1.49 -7.58 7.34
CA VAL A 64 -2.12 -6.53 8.15
C VAL A 64 -3.34 -5.98 7.41
N THR A 65 -3.20 -5.70 6.11
CA THR A 65 -4.28 -5.20 5.26
C THR A 65 -4.55 -6.18 4.12
N ASP A 66 -5.82 -6.47 3.83
CA ASP A 66 -6.18 -7.38 2.74
C ASP A 66 -6.11 -6.67 1.38
N LYS A 67 -5.26 -7.18 0.48
CA LYS A 67 -5.14 -6.73 -0.92
C LYS A 67 -6.45 -6.75 -1.71
N SER A 68 -7.43 -7.57 -1.32
CA SER A 68 -8.78 -7.58 -1.93
C SER A 68 -9.47 -6.22 -1.80
N VAL A 69 -9.23 -5.49 -0.71
CA VAL A 69 -9.80 -4.15 -0.48
C VAL A 69 -9.20 -3.13 -1.45
N SER A 70 -7.89 -3.21 -1.70
CA SER A 70 -7.21 -2.37 -2.70
C SER A 70 -7.69 -2.63 -4.12
N LYS A 71 -7.93 -3.89 -4.48
CA LYS A 71 -8.53 -4.26 -5.77
C LYS A 71 -9.94 -3.70 -5.90
N MET A 72 -10.75 -3.86 -4.85
CA MET A 72 -12.11 -3.33 -4.84
C MET A 72 -12.14 -1.81 -4.99
N LEU A 73 -11.28 -1.05 -4.31
CA LEU A 73 -11.15 0.41 -4.51
C LEU A 73 -10.85 0.74 -5.98
N TYR A 74 -9.88 0.05 -6.59
CA TYR A 74 -9.54 0.26 -8.00
C TYR A 74 -10.74 -0.02 -8.91
N GLU A 75 -11.48 -1.09 -8.67
CA GLU A 75 -12.64 -1.47 -9.50
C GLU A 75 -13.81 -0.49 -9.36
N VAL A 76 -14.14 -0.06 -8.15
CA VAL A 76 -15.37 0.72 -7.88
C VAL A 76 -15.19 2.24 -7.95
N ALA A 77 -13.96 2.75 -7.88
CA ALA A 77 -13.74 4.20 -7.92
C ALA A 77 -14.19 4.80 -9.26
N SER A 78 -14.77 6.00 -9.25
CA SER A 78 -15.25 6.68 -10.47
C SER A 78 -14.11 7.30 -11.30
N SER A 79 -12.92 7.45 -10.73
CA SER A 79 -11.75 7.98 -11.43
C SER A 79 -11.45 7.21 -12.72
N SER A 80 -11.24 7.95 -13.81
CA SER A 80 -10.79 7.41 -15.10
C SER A 80 -9.28 7.16 -15.11
N ASN A 81 -8.52 7.86 -14.26
CA ASN A 81 -7.06 7.79 -14.19
C ASN A 81 -6.63 7.17 -12.86
N LYS A 82 -6.74 5.84 -12.79
CA LYS A 82 -6.41 5.06 -11.60
C LYS A 82 -5.46 3.92 -11.95
N THR A 83 -4.59 3.57 -11.01
CA THR A 83 -3.62 2.48 -11.17
C THR A 83 -3.58 1.65 -9.89
N VAL A 84 -3.43 0.34 -10.00
CA VAL A 84 -3.16 -0.55 -8.87
C VAL A 84 -1.94 -1.41 -9.20
N LYS A 85 -0.97 -1.49 -8.28
CA LYS A 85 0.21 -2.34 -8.42
C LYS A 85 0.38 -3.18 -7.15
N LEU A 86 0.49 -4.49 -7.35
CA LEU A 86 0.78 -5.46 -6.30
C LEU A 86 2.25 -5.88 -6.41
N TYR A 87 2.96 -5.90 -5.30
CA TYR A 87 4.37 -6.26 -5.25
C TYR A 87 4.55 -7.63 -4.59
N PRO A 88 4.94 -8.67 -5.35
CA PRO A 88 5.20 -10.01 -4.82
C PRO A 88 6.23 -9.96 -3.69
N ASN A 89 6.05 -10.80 -2.66
CA ASN A 89 6.97 -10.93 -1.52
C ASN A 89 7.14 -9.68 -0.63
N MET A 90 6.43 -8.58 -0.92
CA MET A 90 6.43 -7.39 -0.07
C MET A 90 5.25 -7.42 0.92
N TRP A 91 5.48 -6.86 2.11
CA TRP A 91 4.56 -6.79 3.24
C TRP A 91 3.87 -5.42 3.30
N HIS A 92 3.31 -5.08 4.46
CA HIS A 92 2.52 -3.86 4.68
C HIS A 92 3.33 -2.56 4.51
N ALA A 93 4.53 -2.51 5.07
CA ALA A 93 5.30 -1.29 5.22
C ALA A 93 6.23 -1.04 4.02
N LEU A 94 5.65 -0.89 2.83
CA LEU A 94 6.38 -0.77 1.57
C LEU A 94 7.53 0.25 1.55
N LEU A 95 7.42 1.35 2.33
CA LEU A 95 8.42 2.42 2.37
C LEU A 95 9.48 2.27 3.46
N TYR A 96 9.21 1.48 4.50
CA TYR A 96 10.02 1.49 5.74
C TYR A 96 10.33 0.10 6.33
N GLY A 97 9.71 -0.96 5.81
CA GLY A 97 9.88 -2.34 6.29
C GLY A 97 10.38 -3.32 5.22
N GLU A 98 10.71 -2.82 4.04
CA GLU A 98 11.19 -3.60 2.89
C GLU A 98 12.72 -3.51 2.72
N THR A 99 13.27 -4.37 1.86
CA THR A 99 14.68 -4.27 1.45
C THR A 99 14.93 -2.98 0.67
N LEU A 100 16.19 -2.53 0.62
CA LEU A 100 16.55 -1.34 -0.16
C LEU A 100 16.17 -1.49 -1.64
N GLU A 101 16.43 -2.65 -2.23
CA GLU A 101 16.08 -2.96 -3.63
C GLU A 101 14.57 -2.87 -3.87
N ASN A 102 13.75 -3.44 -2.98
CA ASN A 102 12.30 -3.36 -3.07
C ASN A 102 11.80 -1.91 -2.96
N ALA A 103 12.39 -1.13 -2.05
CA ALA A 103 12.06 0.28 -1.89
C ALA A 103 12.44 1.09 -3.14
N GLU A 104 13.59 0.86 -3.75
CA GLU A 104 14.03 1.53 -4.98
C GLU A 104 13.08 1.27 -6.14
N ILE A 105 12.62 0.02 -6.32
CA ILE A 105 11.61 -0.33 -7.33
C ILE A 105 10.33 0.49 -7.09
N LEU A 106 9.85 0.51 -5.84
CA LEU A 106 8.64 1.23 -5.47
C LEU A 106 8.75 2.74 -5.70
N PHE A 107 9.86 3.35 -5.30
CA PHE A 107 10.11 4.78 -5.55
C PHE A 107 10.16 5.08 -7.04
N SER A 108 10.83 4.23 -7.83
CA SER A 108 10.88 4.36 -9.29
C SER A 108 9.48 4.35 -9.91
N ASP A 109 8.60 3.43 -9.48
CA ASP A 109 7.22 3.36 -9.94
C ASP A 109 6.40 4.61 -9.56
N VAL A 110 6.54 5.11 -8.33
CA VAL A 110 5.86 6.33 -7.87
C VAL A 110 6.30 7.53 -8.71
N ILE A 111 7.61 7.71 -8.88
CA ILE A 111 8.19 8.82 -9.65
C ILE A 111 7.70 8.74 -11.09
N LYS A 112 7.78 7.57 -11.72
CA LYS A 112 7.30 7.37 -13.09
C LYS A 112 5.82 7.73 -13.22
N TRP A 113 4.98 7.25 -12.30
CA TRP A 113 3.54 7.53 -12.33
C TRP A 113 3.23 9.03 -12.24
N LEU A 114 4.00 9.78 -11.45
CA LEU A 114 3.88 11.23 -11.32
C LEU A 114 4.37 11.98 -12.57
N VAL A 115 5.53 11.57 -13.12
CA VAL A 115 6.10 12.18 -14.33
C VAL A 115 5.17 12.03 -15.53
N ASP A 116 4.57 10.85 -15.71
CA ASP A 116 3.62 10.56 -16.79
C ASP A 116 2.39 11.50 -16.76
N ARG A 117 2.07 12.07 -15.59
CA ARG A 117 0.89 12.94 -15.39
C ARG A 117 1.20 14.43 -15.33
N THR A 118 2.48 14.79 -15.19
CA THR A 118 2.92 16.19 -15.09
C THR A 118 3.65 16.67 -16.34
N SER A 119 4.24 15.76 -17.12
CA SER A 119 5.03 16.09 -18.31
C SER A 119 4.25 16.88 -19.39
N GLU A 120 3.01 16.48 -19.69
CA GLU A 120 2.17 17.19 -20.68
C GLU A 120 1.67 18.56 -20.17
N SER A 121 1.38 18.67 -18.87
CA SER A 121 1.03 19.96 -18.25
C SER A 121 2.19 20.95 -18.34
N ASN A 122 3.42 20.48 -18.11
CA ASN A 122 4.61 21.32 -18.17
C ASN A 122 4.88 21.81 -19.60
N ARG A 123 4.79 20.93 -20.60
CA ARG A 123 4.94 21.30 -22.02
C ARG A 123 3.95 22.36 -22.45
N ARG A 124 2.68 22.21 -22.06
CA ARG A 124 1.63 23.17 -22.37
C ARG A 124 1.92 24.55 -21.75
N LEU A 125 2.30 24.59 -20.47
CA LEU A 125 2.66 25.84 -19.79
C LEU A 125 3.86 26.52 -20.44
N GLU A 126 4.88 25.76 -20.83
CA GLU A 126 6.05 26.29 -21.54
C GLU A 126 5.68 26.90 -22.89
N SER A 127 4.82 26.23 -23.67
CA SER A 127 4.32 26.76 -24.95
C SER A 127 3.49 28.03 -24.77
N GLU A 128 2.62 28.08 -23.75
CA GLU A 128 1.81 29.27 -23.43
C GLU A 128 2.68 30.45 -22.98
N LEU A 129 3.74 30.20 -22.21
CA LEU A 129 4.71 31.22 -21.79
C LEU A 129 5.52 31.76 -22.98
N LYS A 130 6.00 30.89 -23.87
CA LYS A 130 6.71 31.29 -25.10
C LYS A 130 5.82 32.16 -25.99
N HIS A 131 4.57 31.75 -26.22
CA HIS A 131 3.64 32.53 -27.03
C HIS A 131 3.38 33.92 -26.44
N LYS A 132 3.15 34.02 -25.11
CA LYS A 132 2.99 35.33 -24.45
C LYS A 132 4.23 36.21 -24.59
N HIS A 133 5.43 35.65 -24.48
CA HIS A 133 6.67 36.40 -24.64
C HIS A 133 6.83 36.92 -26.07
N ASP A 134 6.56 36.09 -27.08
CA ASP A 134 6.64 36.46 -28.49
C ASP A 134 5.61 37.55 -28.85
N GLU A 135 4.41 37.51 -28.29
CA GLU A 135 3.40 38.57 -28.48
C GLU A 135 3.81 39.90 -27.83
N LEU A 136 4.44 39.87 -26.65
CA LEU A 136 4.98 41.09 -26.02
C LEU A 136 6.07 41.75 -26.88
N LEU A 137 6.93 40.95 -27.52
CA LEU A 137 7.99 41.45 -28.40
C LEU A 137 7.47 42.06 -29.71
N LYS A 138 6.27 41.67 -30.17
CA LYS A 138 5.63 42.25 -31.36
C LYS A 138 4.96 43.60 -31.10
N HIS A 139 4.72 43.94 -29.84
CA HIS A 139 4.02 45.15 -29.41
C HIS A 139 4.92 46.15 -28.67
N ALA A 140 6.22 45.87 -28.57
CA ALA A 140 7.26 46.76 -28.05
C ALA A 140 8.00 47.46 -29.19
#